data_AF-A0A2N5FRC6-F1
#
_entry.id   AF-A0A2N5FRC6-F1
#
_cell.length_a   1.000
_cell.length_b   1.000
_cell.length_c   1.000
_cell.angle_alpha   90.00
_cell.angle_beta   90.00
_cell.angle_gamma   90.00
#
_symmetry.space_group_name_H-M   'P 1'
#
loop_
_entity.id
_entity.type
_entity.pdbx_description
1 polymer ?
#
loop_
_entity_poly.entity_id
_entity_poly.type
_entity_poly.pdbx_seq_one_letter_code
_entity_poly.pdbx_strand_id
1 'polypeptide(L)'
;MNKDQLLEIAMRRLTREQLNFFEDINNNDEENIFRQVCMFDLSLNDGVGIHNINRNDNTGRYHTKDRDIFRPFQYIHAYFKMDHQQIEWLTREIIHMCGLHLESLIKRIFKISRIPLGQALSYKIASIKLNDLLYKDLKVIVKPYNDAKHSLWQEKDSHMFDIYTTVLCYAVTRKLSIELLNIADLYTPEYVWKN
;
A
#
# COMPACT_ATOMS: atom_id res chain seq x y z
N MET A 1 8.36 -9.83 -9.64
CA MET A 1 7.12 -10.02 -8.85
C MET A 1 6.10 -10.76 -9.70
N ASN A 2 5.33 -11.71 -9.13
CA ASN A 2 4.33 -12.43 -9.92
C ASN A 2 3.06 -11.57 -10.00
N LYS A 3 3.00 -10.74 -11.05
CA LYS A 3 1.86 -9.86 -11.37
C LYS A 3 0.52 -10.59 -11.26
N ASP A 4 0.48 -11.86 -11.64
CA ASP A 4 -0.73 -12.69 -11.59
C ASP A 4 -1.24 -12.88 -10.17
N GLN A 5 -0.35 -13.03 -9.18
CA GLN A 5 -0.76 -13.18 -7.77
C GLN A 5 -1.35 -11.89 -7.20
N LEU A 6 -0.79 -10.72 -7.57
CA LEU A 6 -1.37 -9.43 -7.15
C LEU A 6 -2.71 -9.19 -7.84
N LEU A 7 -2.83 -9.56 -9.12
CA LEU A 7 -4.08 -9.47 -9.85
C LEU A 7 -5.15 -10.41 -9.26
N GLU A 8 -4.78 -11.61 -8.84
CA GLU A 8 -5.69 -12.55 -8.18
C GLU A 8 -6.21 -11.99 -6.85
N ILE A 9 -5.37 -11.29 -6.08
CA ILE A 9 -5.82 -10.60 -4.86
C ILE A 9 -6.75 -9.45 -5.22
N ALA A 10 -6.36 -8.62 -6.20
CA ALA A 10 -7.13 -7.48 -6.65
C ALA A 10 -8.53 -7.92 -7.13
N MET A 11 -8.63 -8.92 -7.98
CA MET A 11 -9.89 -9.47 -8.49
C MET A 11 -10.80 -10.01 -7.38
N ARG A 12 -10.23 -10.49 -6.28
CA ARG A 12 -10.97 -11.04 -5.14
C ARG A 12 -11.42 -9.96 -4.15
N ARG A 13 -10.66 -8.87 -4.03
CA ARG A 13 -10.83 -7.83 -2.99
C ARG A 13 -11.46 -6.54 -3.51
N LEU A 14 -11.33 -6.26 -4.80
CA LEU A 14 -11.81 -5.04 -5.45
C LEU A 14 -13.10 -5.30 -6.22
N THR A 15 -13.97 -4.29 -6.24
CA THR A 15 -15.14 -4.31 -7.12
C THR A 15 -14.72 -4.16 -8.58
N ARG A 16 -15.61 -4.51 -9.52
CA ARG A 16 -15.35 -4.29 -10.95
C ARG A 16 -15.07 -2.82 -11.25
N GLU A 17 -15.87 -1.92 -10.67
CA GLU A 17 -15.68 -0.47 -10.80
C GLU A 17 -14.31 -0.02 -10.28
N GLN A 18 -13.84 -0.58 -9.16
CA GLN A 18 -12.51 -0.28 -8.62
C GLN A 18 -11.38 -0.79 -9.53
N LEU A 19 -11.56 -1.95 -10.17
CA LEU A 19 -10.59 -2.49 -11.12
C LEU A 19 -10.53 -1.67 -12.41
N ASN A 20 -11.65 -1.08 -12.84
CA ASN A 20 -11.71 -0.26 -14.05
C ASN A 20 -10.83 1.00 -13.97
N PHE A 21 -10.52 1.50 -12.76
CA PHE A 21 -9.54 2.59 -12.60
C PHE A 21 -8.14 2.23 -13.08
N PHE A 22 -7.85 0.94 -13.32
CA PHE A 22 -6.51 0.48 -13.67
C PHE A 22 -6.44 -0.17 -15.06
N GLU A 23 -7.55 -0.29 -15.79
CA GLU A 23 -7.59 -0.97 -17.10
C GLU A 23 -6.72 -0.25 -18.14
N ASP A 24 -6.66 1.08 -18.08
CA ASP A 24 -5.97 1.91 -19.07
C ASP A 24 -4.58 2.40 -18.62
N ILE A 25 -4.08 1.97 -17.46
CA ILE A 25 -2.74 2.38 -16.99
C ILE A 25 -1.62 1.93 -17.93
N ASN A 26 -1.85 0.87 -18.73
CA ASN A 26 -0.87 0.40 -19.72
C ASN A 26 -0.73 1.31 -20.95
N ASN A 27 -1.63 2.29 -21.15
CA ASN A 27 -1.58 3.19 -22.31
C ASN A 27 -0.66 4.42 -22.10
N ASN A 28 0.06 4.49 -20.97
CA ASN A 28 1.11 5.49 -20.66
C ASN A 28 0.68 6.96 -20.76
N ASP A 29 -0.60 7.27 -20.54
CA ASP A 29 -1.02 8.65 -20.30
C ASP A 29 -0.70 9.02 -18.84
N GLU A 30 0.52 9.48 -18.60
CA GLU A 30 1.09 9.58 -17.24
C GLU A 30 0.37 10.63 -16.36
N GLU A 31 -0.17 11.70 -16.96
CA GLU A 31 -0.97 12.72 -16.27
C GLU A 31 -2.30 12.15 -15.73
N ASN A 32 -2.72 11.01 -16.29
CA ASN A 32 -3.91 10.28 -15.92
C ASN A 32 -3.71 9.40 -14.67
N ILE A 33 -2.50 8.91 -14.41
CA ILE A 33 -2.24 7.90 -13.36
C ILE A 33 -2.54 8.46 -11.97
N PHE A 34 -2.00 9.62 -11.61
CA PHE A 34 -2.24 10.19 -10.28
C PHE A 34 -3.71 10.49 -10.04
N ARG A 35 -4.40 11.00 -11.07
CA ARG A 35 -5.84 11.22 -11.03
C ARG A 35 -6.60 9.91 -10.82
N GLN A 36 -6.28 8.85 -11.56
CA GLN A 36 -6.90 7.53 -11.39
C GLN A 36 -6.66 6.96 -9.99
N VAL A 37 -5.44 7.07 -9.47
CA VAL A 37 -5.11 6.67 -8.08
C VAL A 37 -5.96 7.46 -7.08
N CYS A 38 -6.10 8.78 -7.24
CA CYS A 38 -6.95 9.60 -6.38
C CYS A 38 -8.43 9.19 -6.46
N MET A 39 -8.95 8.95 -7.66
CA MET A 39 -10.33 8.52 -7.87
C MET A 39 -10.61 7.14 -7.27
N PHE A 40 -9.68 6.20 -7.45
CA PHE A 40 -9.74 4.92 -6.77
C PHE A 40 -9.75 5.10 -5.24
N ASP A 41 -8.86 5.93 -4.72
CA ASP A 41 -8.71 6.13 -3.28
C ASP A 41 -9.98 6.73 -2.65
N LEU A 42 -10.61 7.67 -3.34
CA LEU A 42 -11.92 8.22 -2.99
C LEU A 42 -13.03 7.16 -3.07
N SER A 43 -12.98 6.26 -4.06
CA SER A 43 -13.98 5.18 -4.21
C SER A 43 -13.96 4.16 -3.06
N LEU A 44 -12.84 4.06 -2.34
CA LEU A 44 -12.77 3.25 -1.13
C LEU A 44 -13.52 3.90 0.02
N ASN A 45 -13.43 5.23 0.11
CA ASN A 45 -13.98 6.07 1.17
C ASN A 45 -13.73 5.54 2.60
N ASP A 46 -12.64 4.80 2.82
CA ASP A 46 -12.30 4.21 4.10
C ASP A 46 -10.80 3.88 4.18
N GLY A 47 -10.28 3.75 5.39
CA GLY A 47 -8.88 3.55 5.71
C GLY A 47 -7.96 4.74 5.41
N VAL A 48 -6.67 4.52 5.69
CA VAL A 48 -5.62 5.51 5.47
C VAL A 48 -5.25 5.57 3.99
N GLY A 49 -5.53 6.68 3.32
CA GLY A 49 -5.26 6.89 1.90
C GLY A 49 -4.77 8.29 1.57
N ILE A 50 -4.31 8.47 0.34
CA ILE A 50 -3.84 9.77 -0.20
C ILE A 50 -4.88 10.88 0.02
N HIS A 51 -6.17 10.57 -0.10
CA HIS A 51 -7.26 11.55 0.00
C HIS A 51 -7.47 12.13 1.42
N ASN A 52 -7.06 11.41 2.48
CA ASN A 52 -7.34 11.80 3.88
C ASN A 52 -6.08 11.91 4.76
N ILE A 53 -4.90 11.56 4.24
CA ILE A 53 -3.68 11.47 5.05
C ILE A 53 -3.08 12.81 5.47
N ASN A 54 -3.31 13.86 4.68
CA ASN A 54 -2.76 15.18 4.89
C ASN A 54 -3.85 16.17 5.37
N ARG A 55 -3.40 17.18 6.12
CA ARG A 55 -4.14 18.43 6.34
C ARG A 55 -3.91 19.39 5.17
N ASN A 56 -4.69 20.47 5.11
CA ASN A 56 -4.57 21.51 4.07
C ASN A 56 -3.18 22.18 4.03
N ASP A 57 -2.42 22.14 5.13
CA ASP A 57 -1.05 22.64 5.24
C ASP A 57 0.02 21.59 4.87
N ASN A 58 -0.39 20.45 4.28
CA ASN A 58 0.45 19.29 3.94
C ASN A 58 1.13 18.60 5.14
N THR A 59 0.67 18.85 6.36
CA THR A 59 1.10 18.08 7.54
C THR A 59 0.23 16.83 7.73
N GLY A 60 0.73 15.84 8.48
CA GLY A 60 0.01 14.59 8.71
C GLY A 60 -1.24 14.76 9.58
N ARG A 61 -2.33 14.09 9.23
CA ARG A 61 -3.60 14.13 9.99
C ARG A 61 -3.66 13.13 11.16
N TYR A 62 -2.52 12.59 11.59
CA TYR A 62 -2.41 11.49 12.54
C TYR A 62 -1.71 11.84 13.86
N HIS A 63 -1.93 11.02 14.88
CA HIS A 63 -1.19 11.11 16.14
C HIS A 63 0.27 10.63 15.95
N THR A 64 1.24 11.29 16.58
CA THR A 64 2.67 11.02 16.37
C THR A 64 3.10 9.57 16.63
N LYS A 65 2.44 8.89 17.57
CA LYS A 65 2.66 7.44 17.86
C LYS A 65 2.23 6.50 16.73
N ASP A 66 1.39 6.95 15.80
CA ASP A 66 0.98 6.16 14.63
C ASP A 66 1.67 6.63 13.35
N ARG A 67 2.69 7.50 13.48
CA ARG A 67 3.42 8.05 12.33
C ARG A 67 3.87 6.98 11.34
N ASP A 68 4.41 5.87 11.81
CA ASP A 68 4.94 4.82 10.93
C ASP A 68 3.84 4.08 10.14
N ILE A 69 2.60 4.13 10.61
CA ILE A 69 1.43 3.61 9.89
C ILE A 69 0.97 4.61 8.82
N PHE A 70 0.92 5.91 9.15
CA PHE A 70 0.29 6.90 8.28
C PHE A 70 1.26 7.55 7.27
N ARG A 71 2.50 7.81 7.69
CA ARG A 71 3.51 8.51 6.89
C ARG A 71 3.86 7.82 5.56
N PRO A 72 3.86 6.47 5.43
CA PRO A 72 4.06 5.84 4.13
C PRO A 72 3.08 6.35 3.05
N PHE A 73 1.81 6.57 3.38
CA PHE A 73 0.84 7.13 2.41
C PHE A 73 1.08 8.59 2.09
N GLN A 74 1.69 9.38 3.00
CA GLN A 74 2.14 10.73 2.65
C GLN A 74 3.26 10.70 1.62
N TYR A 75 4.20 9.75 1.75
CA TYR A 75 5.27 9.58 0.77
C TYR A 75 4.74 9.07 -0.56
N ILE A 76 3.83 8.10 -0.55
CA ILE A 76 3.17 7.63 -1.77
C ILE A 76 2.44 8.78 -2.48
N HIS A 77 1.70 9.61 -1.75
CA HIS A 77 1.09 10.83 -2.33
C HIS A 77 2.14 11.74 -2.97
N ALA A 78 3.26 11.98 -2.29
CA ALA A 78 4.34 12.80 -2.83
C ALA A 78 4.94 12.18 -4.10
N TYR A 79 5.17 10.87 -4.13
CA TYR A 79 5.73 10.16 -5.29
C TYR A 79 4.82 10.21 -6.50
N PHE A 80 3.50 10.00 -6.33
CA PHE A 80 2.57 10.12 -7.45
C PHE A 80 2.37 11.56 -7.92
N LYS A 81 2.64 12.56 -7.07
CA LYS A 81 2.54 13.99 -7.40
C LYS A 81 3.82 14.55 -8.02
N MET A 82 4.95 13.89 -7.86
CA MET A 82 6.20 14.27 -8.53
C MET A 82 6.02 14.16 -10.05
N ASP A 83 6.86 14.90 -10.80
CA ASP A 83 6.80 14.97 -12.26
C ASP A 83 6.62 13.58 -12.89
N HIS A 84 5.60 13.47 -13.73
CA HIS A 84 5.08 12.21 -14.25
C HIS A 84 6.12 11.44 -15.07
N GLN A 85 7.04 12.16 -15.72
CA GLN A 85 8.19 11.60 -16.44
C GLN A 85 9.13 10.77 -15.56
N GLN A 86 8.94 10.78 -14.24
CA GLN A 86 9.77 10.08 -13.26
C GLN A 86 9.03 8.95 -12.53
N ILE A 87 7.75 8.71 -12.81
CA ILE A 87 6.95 7.75 -12.03
C ILE A 87 7.50 6.32 -12.12
N GLU A 88 8.06 5.93 -13.27
CA GLU A 88 8.75 4.64 -13.47
C GLU A 88 9.92 4.47 -12.49
N TRP A 89 10.62 5.55 -12.18
CA TRP A 89 11.73 5.58 -11.23
C TRP A 89 11.29 5.54 -9.77
N LEU A 90 10.01 5.79 -9.48
CA LEU A 90 9.43 5.81 -8.13
C LEU A 90 8.63 4.53 -7.80
N THR A 91 8.51 3.61 -8.75
CA THR A 91 7.76 2.35 -8.59
C THR A 91 8.25 1.53 -7.40
N ARG A 92 9.58 1.44 -7.24
CA ARG A 92 10.23 0.75 -6.13
C ARG A 92 9.88 1.37 -4.79
N GLU A 93 9.91 2.69 -4.71
CA GLU A 93 9.65 3.49 -3.52
C GLU A 93 8.19 3.36 -3.10
N ILE A 94 7.26 3.38 -4.06
CA ILE A 94 5.83 3.18 -3.79
C ILE A 94 5.57 1.79 -3.21
N ILE A 95 6.11 0.72 -3.82
CA ILE A 95 5.97 -0.65 -3.29
C ILE A 95 6.63 -0.77 -1.91
N HIS A 96 7.79 -0.15 -1.71
CA HIS A 96 8.44 -0.11 -0.41
C HIS A 96 7.55 0.53 0.67
N MET A 97 6.95 1.69 0.37
CA MET A 97 6.04 2.37 1.30
C MET A 97 4.77 1.55 1.58
N CYS A 98 4.22 0.86 0.56
CA CYS A 98 3.10 -0.06 0.75
C CYS A 98 3.45 -1.16 1.76
N GLY A 99 4.63 -1.77 1.62
CA GLY A 99 5.12 -2.80 2.54
C GLY A 99 5.38 -2.26 3.95
N LEU A 100 5.97 -1.07 4.08
CA LEU A 100 6.20 -0.42 5.39
C LEU A 100 4.90 -0.10 6.13
N HIS A 101 3.86 0.33 5.42
CA HIS A 101 2.54 0.56 5.98
C HIS A 101 1.96 -0.73 6.59
N LEU A 102 1.94 -1.81 5.81
CA LEU A 102 1.42 -3.11 6.26
C LEU A 102 2.28 -3.69 7.39
N GLU A 103 3.61 -3.56 7.31
CA GLU A 103 4.52 -3.96 8.39
C GLU A 103 4.20 -3.24 9.70
N SER A 104 3.96 -1.93 9.64
CA SER A 104 3.66 -1.11 10.81
C SER A 104 2.30 -1.47 11.44
N LEU A 105 1.28 -1.74 10.62
CA LEU A 105 -0.01 -2.24 11.09
C LEU A 105 0.12 -3.60 11.78
N ILE A 106 0.82 -4.55 11.14
CA ILE A 106 1.02 -5.89 11.69
C ILE A 106 1.79 -5.84 13.01
N LYS A 107 2.84 -5.02 13.09
CA LYS A 107 3.57 -4.75 14.33
C LYS A 107 2.66 -4.23 15.43
N ARG A 108 1.76 -3.30 15.10
CA ARG A 108 0.78 -2.76 16.05
C ARG A 108 -0.18 -3.84 16.56
N ILE A 109 -0.79 -4.61 15.66
CA ILE A 109 -1.76 -5.68 15.98
C ILE A 109 -1.14 -6.77 16.87
N PHE A 110 0.12 -7.12 16.60
CA PHE A 110 0.83 -8.15 17.37
C PHE A 110 1.61 -7.61 18.57
N LYS A 111 1.63 -6.28 18.77
CA LYS A 111 2.41 -5.60 19.83
C LYS A 111 3.88 -6.02 19.81
N ILE A 112 4.45 -6.19 18.62
CA ILE A 112 5.86 -6.53 18.41
C ILE A 112 6.62 -5.33 17.85
N SER A 113 7.89 -5.22 18.20
CA SER A 113 8.79 -4.19 17.67
C SER A 113 9.97 -4.83 16.95
N ARG A 114 10.57 -4.11 15.98
CA ARG A 114 11.84 -4.47 15.31
C ARG A 114 11.86 -5.76 14.47
N ILE A 115 10.71 -6.35 14.15
CA ILE A 115 10.62 -7.56 13.33
C ILE A 115 10.09 -7.22 11.91
N PRO A 116 10.75 -7.65 10.82
CA PRO A 116 10.26 -7.44 9.46
C PRO A 116 8.90 -8.13 9.18
N LEU A 117 8.12 -7.61 8.23
CA LEU A 117 6.78 -8.13 7.89
C LEU A 117 6.75 -9.64 7.67
N GLY A 118 7.66 -10.17 6.87
CA GLY A 118 7.71 -11.61 6.58
C GLY A 118 7.91 -12.47 7.83
N GLN A 119 8.75 -12.02 8.76
CA GLN A 119 8.96 -12.70 10.03
C GLN A 119 7.77 -12.49 10.98
N ALA A 120 7.16 -11.31 10.99
CA ALA A 120 5.95 -11.04 11.78
C ALA A 120 4.79 -11.97 11.37
N LEU A 121 4.65 -12.25 10.07
CA LEU A 121 3.67 -13.19 9.54
C LEU A 121 4.08 -14.66 9.73
N SER A 122 5.33 -14.97 10.08
CA SER A 122 5.73 -16.36 10.32
C SER A 122 5.25 -16.91 11.67
N TYR A 123 4.88 -16.03 12.61
CA TYR A 123 4.39 -16.46 13.92
C TYR A 123 3.00 -17.12 13.80
N LYS A 124 2.80 -18.24 14.49
CA LYS A 124 1.51 -18.95 14.54
C LYS A 124 0.35 -18.06 15.00
N ILE A 125 0.62 -17.06 15.84
CA ILE A 125 -0.40 -16.10 16.28
C ILE A 125 -0.95 -15.25 15.14
N ALA A 126 -0.19 -15.07 14.04
CA ALA A 126 -0.62 -14.29 12.90
C ALA A 126 -1.79 -14.94 12.17
N SER A 127 -1.74 -16.26 11.92
CA SER A 127 -2.85 -16.98 11.30
C SER A 127 -4.06 -17.15 12.22
N ILE A 128 -3.91 -16.91 13.52
CA ILE A 128 -5.02 -16.96 14.49
C ILE A 128 -5.71 -15.59 14.58
N LYS A 129 -4.92 -14.52 14.64
CA LYS A 129 -5.44 -13.14 14.77
C LYS A 129 -5.93 -12.56 13.44
N LEU A 130 -5.38 -13.02 12.32
CA LEU A 130 -5.81 -12.63 10.98
C LEU A 130 -6.68 -13.76 10.43
N ASN A 131 -7.73 -13.41 9.67
CA ASN A 131 -8.44 -14.43 8.91
C ASN A 131 -7.51 -15.06 7.86
N ASP A 132 -7.74 -16.32 7.50
CA ASP A 132 -6.87 -17.10 6.60
C ASP A 132 -6.62 -16.43 5.25
N LEU A 133 -7.63 -15.72 4.73
CA LEU A 133 -7.52 -15.05 3.44
C LEU A 133 -6.61 -13.83 3.53
N LEU A 134 -6.81 -12.96 4.52
CA LEU A 134 -5.98 -11.78 4.79
C LEU A 134 -4.53 -12.17 5.04
N TYR A 135 -4.31 -13.25 5.79
CA TYR A 135 -2.98 -13.80 6.01
C TYR A 135 -2.28 -14.23 4.71
N LYS A 136 -2.99 -14.97 3.84
CA LYS A 136 -2.46 -15.43 2.54
C LYS A 136 -2.15 -14.24 1.61
N ASP A 137 -3.04 -13.27 1.53
CA ASP A 137 -2.86 -12.09 0.68
C ASP A 137 -1.67 -11.24 1.15
N LEU A 138 -1.51 -11.05 2.46
CA LEU A 138 -0.35 -10.35 3.02
C LEU A 138 0.97 -11.04 2.68
N LYS A 139 1.00 -12.39 2.67
CA LYS A 139 2.20 -13.14 2.29
C LYS A 139 2.62 -12.92 0.85
N VAL A 140 1.67 -12.70 -0.06
CA VAL A 140 2.00 -12.37 -1.46
C VAL A 140 2.74 -11.04 -1.54
N ILE A 141 2.41 -10.05 -0.69
CA ILE A 141 3.07 -8.74 -0.67
C ILE A 141 4.48 -8.79 -0.04
N VAL A 142 4.77 -9.76 0.82
CA VAL A 142 6.10 -9.87 1.48
C VAL A 142 7.24 -9.91 0.47
N LYS A 143 7.08 -10.66 -0.63
CA LYS A 143 8.13 -10.78 -1.65
C LYS A 143 8.44 -9.44 -2.35
N PRO A 144 7.48 -8.76 -3.01
CA PRO A 144 7.76 -7.47 -3.64
C PRO A 144 8.23 -6.41 -2.65
N TYR A 145 7.74 -6.41 -1.42
CA TYR A 145 8.26 -5.53 -0.36
C TYR A 145 9.74 -5.81 -0.05
N ASN A 146 10.12 -7.07 0.14
CA ASN A 146 11.52 -7.44 0.39
C ASN A 146 12.41 -7.12 -0.81
N ASP A 147 11.94 -7.38 -2.03
CA ASP A 147 12.66 -7.06 -3.27
C ASP A 147 12.91 -5.55 -3.35
N ALA A 148 11.87 -4.72 -3.14
CA ALA A 148 11.98 -3.27 -3.12
C ALA A 148 12.96 -2.75 -2.05
N LYS A 149 12.99 -3.40 -0.88
CA LYS A 149 13.82 -3.00 0.26
C LYS A 149 15.28 -3.43 0.17
N HIS A 150 15.56 -4.62 -0.37
CA HIS A 150 16.86 -5.28 -0.23
C HIS A 150 17.54 -5.63 -1.56
N SER A 151 16.82 -5.75 -2.67
CA SER A 151 17.45 -6.13 -3.93
C SER A 151 18.32 -5.00 -4.46
N LEU A 152 19.61 -5.29 -4.62
CA LEU A 152 20.58 -4.38 -5.24
C LEU A 152 20.78 -4.68 -6.73
N TRP A 153 20.14 -5.73 -7.24
CA TRP A 153 20.30 -6.17 -8.62
C TRP A 153 19.20 -5.58 -9.49
N GLN A 154 19.62 -4.87 -10.53
CA GLN A 154 18.77 -4.24 -11.53
C GLN A 154 19.60 -4.10 -12.81
N GLU A 155 19.03 -4.44 -13.96
CA GLU A 155 19.70 -4.19 -15.23
C GLU A 155 19.80 -2.68 -15.46
N LYS A 156 20.85 -2.26 -16.15
CA LYS A 156 21.03 -0.85 -16.48
C LYS A 156 19.84 -0.37 -17.32
N ASP A 157 19.31 0.81 -17.01
CA ASP A 157 18.18 1.44 -17.71
C ASP A 157 16.89 0.59 -17.68
N SER A 158 16.77 -0.33 -16.70
CA SER A 158 15.53 -1.07 -16.41
C SER A 158 14.85 -0.55 -15.16
N HIS A 159 13.60 -0.95 -14.91
CA HIS A 159 12.89 -0.73 -13.65
C HIS A 159 12.55 -2.07 -12.99
N MET A 160 12.69 -2.16 -11.66
CA MET A 160 12.39 -3.39 -10.92
C MET A 160 10.90 -3.77 -11.01
N PHE A 161 10.04 -2.77 -11.12
CA PHE A 161 8.60 -2.92 -11.18
C PHE A 161 8.04 -2.01 -12.26
N ASP A 162 7.04 -2.49 -13.00
CA ASP A 162 6.26 -1.67 -13.91
C ASP A 162 5.23 -0.82 -13.16
N ILE A 163 4.78 0.26 -13.81
CA ILE A 163 3.79 1.19 -13.28
C ILE A 163 2.49 0.46 -12.92
N TYR A 164 1.97 -0.36 -13.84
CA TYR A 164 0.69 -1.05 -13.66
C TYR A 164 0.71 -1.88 -12.37
N THR A 165 1.74 -2.69 -12.18
CA THR A 165 1.79 -3.55 -11.01
C THR A 165 2.08 -2.78 -9.73
N THR A 166 2.78 -1.64 -9.81
CA THR A 166 2.95 -0.71 -8.69
C THR A 166 1.62 -0.15 -8.22
N VAL A 167 0.80 0.35 -9.16
CA VAL A 167 -0.53 0.89 -8.84
C VAL A 167 -1.47 -0.20 -8.33
N LEU A 168 -1.39 -1.40 -8.91
CA LEU A 168 -2.14 -2.56 -8.41
C LEU A 168 -1.71 -2.95 -6.98
N CYS A 169 -0.42 -2.92 -6.69
CA CYS A 169 0.11 -3.17 -5.34
C CYS A 169 -0.39 -2.12 -4.35
N TYR A 170 -0.43 -0.85 -4.74
CA TYR A 170 -1.05 0.23 -3.97
C TYR A 170 -2.52 -0.08 -3.68
N ALA A 171 -3.31 -0.42 -4.70
CA ALA A 171 -4.73 -0.68 -4.58
C ALA A 171 -5.04 -1.85 -3.64
N VAL A 172 -4.31 -2.95 -3.79
CA VAL A 172 -4.39 -4.12 -2.91
C VAL A 172 -4.00 -3.73 -1.48
N THR A 173 -2.90 -3.00 -1.31
CA THR A 173 -2.44 -2.53 0.01
C THR A 173 -3.50 -1.69 0.69
N ARG A 174 -4.17 -0.79 -0.04
CA ARG A 174 -5.27 0.01 0.48
C ARG A 174 -6.41 -0.87 1.00
N LYS A 175 -6.85 -1.87 0.25
CA LYS A 175 -7.90 -2.79 0.73
C LYS A 175 -7.49 -3.59 1.96
N LEU A 176 -6.32 -4.22 1.94
CA LEU A 176 -5.85 -5.00 3.08
C LEU A 176 -5.66 -4.11 4.32
N SER A 177 -5.24 -2.85 4.13
CA SER A 177 -5.08 -1.90 5.23
C SER A 177 -6.38 -1.59 5.94
N ILE A 178 -7.51 -1.48 5.22
CA ILE A 178 -8.82 -1.20 5.84
C ILE A 178 -9.18 -2.31 6.82
N GLU A 179 -9.02 -3.57 6.41
CA GLU A 179 -9.27 -4.73 7.30
C GLU A 179 -8.33 -4.73 8.51
N LEU A 180 -7.05 -4.43 8.31
CA LEU A 180 -6.07 -4.38 9.38
C LEU A 180 -6.30 -3.21 10.36
N LEU A 181 -6.71 -2.04 9.86
CA LEU A 181 -7.01 -0.86 10.67
C LEU A 181 -8.16 -1.13 11.65
N ASN A 182 -9.17 -1.89 11.23
CA ASN A 182 -10.27 -2.33 12.09
C ASN A 182 -9.86 -3.28 13.22
N ILE A 183 -8.65 -3.85 13.15
CA ILE A 183 -8.08 -4.75 14.16
C ILE A 183 -6.99 -4.04 14.99
N ALA A 184 -6.40 -2.97 14.45
CA ALA A 184 -5.29 -2.26 15.05
C ALA A 184 -5.76 -1.27 16.12
N ASP A 185 -5.10 -1.31 17.28
CA ASP A 185 -5.31 -0.34 18.35
C ASP A 185 -4.51 0.95 18.06
N LEU A 186 -5.19 1.99 17.59
CA LEU A 186 -4.57 3.25 17.15
C LEU A 186 -4.76 4.38 18.17
N TYR A 187 -3.78 5.29 18.24
CA TYR A 187 -3.91 6.54 18.98
C TYR A 187 -4.63 7.62 18.15
N THR A 188 -4.60 7.49 16.83
CA THR A 188 -5.25 8.37 15.88
C THR A 188 -6.75 8.09 15.86
N PRO A 189 -7.61 9.10 16.09
CA PRO A 189 -9.06 8.90 16.12
C PRO A 189 -9.62 8.31 14.82
N GLU A 190 -10.67 7.48 14.91
CA GLU A 190 -11.27 6.80 13.75
C GLU A 190 -11.71 7.79 12.65
N TYR A 191 -12.30 8.93 13.00
CA TYR A 191 -12.76 9.94 12.03
C TYR A 191 -11.65 10.50 11.12
N VAL A 192 -10.38 10.23 11.42
CA VAL A 192 -9.26 10.59 10.55
C VAL A 192 -9.19 9.70 9.32
N TRP A 193 -9.47 8.41 9.49
CA TRP A 193 -9.24 7.37 8.49
C TRP A 193 -10.49 6.59 8.11
N LYS A 194 -11.61 6.79 8.80
CA LYS A 194 -12.89 6.15 8.56
C LYS A 194 -13.91 7.23 8.24
N ASN A 195 -14.60 7.10 7.10
CA ASN A 195 -15.67 8.00 6.66
C ASN A 195 -17.03 7.30 6.68
#